data_AF-A0A821RTJ0-F1
#
_entry.id   AF-A0A821RTJ0-F1
#
_cell.length_a   1.000
_cell.length_b   1.000
_cell.length_c   1.000
_cell.angle_alpha   90.00
_cell.angle_beta   90.00
_cell.angle_gamma   90.00
#
_symmetry.space_group_name_H-M   'P 1'
#
loop_
_entity.id
_entity.type
_entity.pdbx_description
1 polymer ?
#
loop_
_entity_poly.entity_id
_entity_poly.type
_entity_poly.pdbx_seq_one_letter_code
_entity_poly.pdbx_strand_id
1 'polypeptide(L)'
;MSLLDQNWGTGGSADDEAQDDNQQGRQITTSRDGTLMLIECAPQMFELLANQMKQDSSINNDDDDDEDAQLTTGFQLVMRACQRFYQSKIISNDKDLSGIILYGTENSLNAFDFKHIYILHELAQPSAERIIQLETLSNKNTYKIKYDELFGSTQATGYSLNEALWTCSNLFSNSPQRLTIKRIFIFTCNDQPHASNLTLERQAKQRAKDLNDVGIQLEVFPILTETIIRFDFKKFFQDVLMLSDEDLDIRNNQEPTGRLNELLKLVYSKEHKKRAYCTVPFSLGKAADGTPLEFSVSVYNMVRPCPKPTKIKLDMKTNLETKIVTKHYLPETAEILMPSDIQYGLDVSNRRILFDSDEIKAIKKFGDPGFELLGFKSLS
;
A
#
# COMPACT_ATOMS: atom_id res chain seq x y z
N MET A 1 -27.85 3.28 -54.98
CA MET A 1 -28.46 4.12 -53.94
C MET A 1 -27.73 3.82 -52.63
N SER A 2 -26.61 4.50 -52.42
CA SER A 2 -25.81 4.46 -51.19
C SER A 2 -25.73 5.92 -50.73
N LEU A 3 -26.37 6.22 -49.61
CA LEU A 3 -26.33 7.53 -48.94
C LEU A 3 -26.26 7.26 -47.44
N LEU A 4 -25.13 6.70 -47.00
CA LEU A 4 -24.71 6.68 -45.61
C LEU A 4 -23.18 6.83 -45.59
N ASP A 5 -22.73 8.01 -46.02
CA ASP A 5 -21.38 8.52 -45.74
C ASP A 5 -21.50 10.03 -45.59
N GLN A 6 -21.88 10.47 -44.39
CA GLN A 6 -21.67 11.85 -43.95
C GLN A 6 -20.80 11.81 -42.69
N ASN A 7 -19.51 11.86 -42.98
CA ASN A 7 -18.40 12.45 -42.24
C ASN A 7 -18.85 13.33 -41.05
N TRP A 8 -18.86 12.74 -39.84
CA TRP A 8 -18.87 13.52 -38.61
C TRP A 8 -17.47 14.07 -38.39
N GLY A 9 -17.32 15.37 -38.68
CA GLY A 9 -16.09 16.11 -38.48
C GLY A 9 -15.63 16.04 -37.03
N THR A 10 -14.32 15.87 -36.89
CA THR A 10 -13.55 15.98 -35.65
C THR A 10 -13.68 17.39 -35.04
N GLY A 11 -14.76 17.61 -34.28
CA GLY A 11 -14.91 18.72 -33.33
C GLY A 11 -14.38 18.28 -31.97
N GLY A 12 -13.50 19.08 -31.38
CA GLY A 12 -12.69 18.74 -30.21
C GLY A 12 -13.48 18.20 -29.01
N SER A 13 -12.82 17.30 -28.29
CA SER A 13 -13.21 16.82 -26.96
C SER A 13 -13.39 18.03 -26.03
N ALA A 14 -14.62 18.49 -25.89
CA ALA A 14 -15.03 19.26 -24.74
C ALA A 14 -15.13 18.26 -23.59
N ASP A 15 -14.07 18.19 -22.80
CA ASP A 15 -14.06 17.53 -21.51
C ASP A 15 -14.97 18.34 -20.56
N ASP A 16 -16.29 18.21 -20.74
CA ASP A 16 -17.29 18.74 -19.81
C ASP A 16 -17.40 17.77 -18.64
N GLU A 17 -16.39 17.80 -17.76
CA GLU A 17 -16.53 17.36 -16.38
C GLU A 17 -17.47 18.33 -15.66
N ALA A 18 -18.78 18.14 -15.83
CA ALA A 18 -19.78 18.65 -14.92
C ALA A 18 -19.57 17.97 -13.54
N GLN A 19 -18.73 18.60 -12.72
CA GLN A 19 -18.63 18.28 -11.29
C GLN A 19 -19.92 18.74 -10.62
N ASP A 20 -20.92 17.85 -10.61
CA ASP A 20 -22.12 17.96 -9.80
C ASP A 20 -21.72 17.76 -8.33
N ASP A 21 -21.35 18.85 -7.67
CA ASP A 21 -20.91 18.96 -6.27
C ASP A 21 -22.03 18.67 -5.24
N ASN A 22 -23.09 17.95 -5.64
CA ASN A 22 -24.20 17.63 -4.76
C ASN A 22 -24.67 16.16 -4.82
N GLN A 23 -23.74 15.24 -5.10
CA GLN A 23 -23.91 13.88 -4.59
C GLN A 23 -23.42 13.83 -3.14
N GLN A 24 -24.24 13.28 -2.25
CA GLN A 24 -23.79 12.60 -1.03
C GLN A 24 -22.94 11.36 -1.39
N GLY A 25 -22.02 11.49 -2.34
CA GLY A 25 -20.84 10.66 -2.42
C GLY A 25 -20.06 11.01 -1.16
N ARG A 26 -20.15 10.12 -0.16
CA ARG A 26 -19.21 10.05 0.96
C ARG A 26 -17.85 10.43 0.38
N GLN A 27 -17.34 11.62 0.70
CA GLN A 27 -15.96 11.98 0.38
C GLN A 27 -15.18 10.73 0.75
N ILE A 28 -14.58 10.06 -0.24
CA ILE A 28 -13.63 9.00 0.06
C ILE A 28 -12.54 9.78 0.75
N THR A 29 -12.65 9.92 2.08
CA THR A 29 -11.61 10.47 2.92
C THR A 29 -10.43 9.60 2.53
N THR A 30 -9.47 10.18 1.80
CA THR A 30 -8.33 9.44 1.31
C THR A 30 -7.63 8.94 2.56
N SER A 31 -7.91 7.68 2.88
CA SER A 31 -7.42 7.00 4.06
C SER A 31 -5.93 6.92 3.90
N ARG A 32 -5.21 7.63 4.76
CA ARG A 32 -3.75 7.54 4.80
C ARG A 32 -3.40 6.31 5.62
N ASP A 33 -2.61 5.44 5.01
CA ASP A 33 -2.07 4.29 5.69
C ASP A 33 -0.62 4.60 6.09
N GLY A 34 -0.23 4.11 7.26
CA GLY A 34 1.13 4.22 7.77
C GLY A 34 1.79 2.85 7.82
N THR A 35 2.94 2.70 7.17
CA THR A 35 3.73 1.47 7.18
C THR A 35 5.14 1.75 7.70
N LEU A 36 5.52 1.09 8.79
CA LEU A 36 6.90 1.09 9.29
C LEU A 36 7.57 -0.23 8.92
N MET A 37 8.76 -0.17 8.35
CA MET A 37 9.60 -1.33 8.08
C MET A 37 10.62 -1.43 9.21
N LEU A 38 10.50 -2.45 10.03
CA LEU A 38 11.42 -2.76 11.11
C LEU A 38 12.37 -3.87 10.64
N ILE A 39 13.66 -3.57 10.54
CA ILE A 39 14.64 -4.45 9.90
C ILE A 39 15.68 -4.86 10.94
N GLU A 40 15.87 -6.17 11.09
CA GLU A 40 16.94 -6.71 11.92
C GLU A 40 18.30 -6.56 11.24
N CYS A 41 19.30 -6.14 12.00
CA CYS A 41 20.69 -6.03 11.55
C CYS A 41 21.62 -7.01 12.27
N ALA A 42 21.14 -8.24 12.52
CA ALA A 42 21.95 -9.32 13.06
C ALA A 42 23.05 -9.74 12.06
N PRO A 43 24.20 -10.30 12.52
CA PRO A 43 25.27 -10.75 11.63
C PRO A 43 24.80 -11.67 10.50
N GLN A 44 23.83 -12.53 10.79
CA GLN A 44 23.27 -13.49 9.85
C GLN A 44 22.58 -12.80 8.66
N MET A 45 22.02 -11.59 8.84
CA MET A 45 21.41 -10.82 7.73
C MET A 45 22.43 -10.40 6.66
N PHE A 46 23.73 -10.43 6.98
CA PHE A 46 24.83 -10.10 6.07
C PHE A 46 25.50 -11.33 5.46
N GLU A 47 25.01 -12.52 5.78
CA GLU A 47 25.40 -13.77 5.14
C GLU A 47 24.75 -13.91 3.75
N LEU A 48 25.24 -14.88 2.98
CA LEU A 48 24.68 -15.19 1.67
C LEU A 48 23.24 -15.70 1.78
N LEU A 49 22.41 -15.39 0.78
CA LEU A 49 21.04 -15.89 0.70
C LEU A 49 21.00 -17.40 0.42
N ALA A 50 20.09 -18.12 1.09
CA ALA A 50 19.97 -19.59 0.98
C ALA A 50 19.73 -20.09 -0.47
N ASN A 51 19.07 -19.28 -1.30
CA ASN A 51 18.69 -19.66 -2.66
C ASN A 51 19.85 -19.57 -3.67
N GLN A 52 20.93 -18.84 -3.37
CA GLN A 52 22.10 -18.74 -4.25
C GLN A 52 22.92 -20.04 -4.27
N MET A 53 22.86 -20.86 -3.21
CA MET A 53 23.52 -22.17 -3.17
C MET A 53 22.89 -23.22 -4.11
N LYS A 54 21.67 -22.97 -4.62
CA LYS A 54 20.96 -23.90 -5.53
C LYS A 54 21.25 -23.65 -7.02
N GLN A 55 21.93 -22.56 -7.37
CA GLN A 55 22.17 -22.14 -8.76
C GLN A 55 23.53 -22.58 -9.34
N ASP A 56 24.40 -23.26 -8.56
CA ASP A 56 25.72 -23.71 -9.00
C ASP A 56 25.74 -24.88 -10.01
N SER A 57 24.58 -25.34 -10.52
CA SER A 57 24.51 -26.49 -11.44
C SER A 57 24.02 -26.20 -12.87
N SER A 58 23.78 -24.95 -13.27
CA SER A 58 23.48 -24.63 -14.69
C SER A 58 23.71 -23.16 -15.01
N ILE A 59 24.96 -22.79 -15.28
CA ILE A 59 25.31 -21.48 -15.81
C ILE A 59 25.16 -21.52 -17.33
N ASN A 60 24.13 -20.84 -17.86
CA ASN A 60 24.25 -20.14 -19.14
C ASN A 60 24.26 -18.65 -18.78
N ASN A 61 25.44 -18.04 -18.89
CA ASN A 61 25.64 -16.61 -18.76
C ASN A 61 25.19 -15.97 -20.08
N ASP A 62 24.07 -15.26 -20.10
CA ASP A 62 23.75 -14.33 -21.20
C ASP A 62 22.87 -13.12 -20.78
N ASP A 63 22.59 -12.90 -19.49
CA ASP A 63 21.84 -11.72 -19.02
C ASP A 63 22.55 -11.03 -17.83
N ASP A 64 23.64 -10.31 -18.10
CA ASP A 64 24.39 -9.49 -17.12
C ASP A 64 23.65 -8.20 -16.69
N ASP A 65 22.39 -7.99 -17.13
CA ASP A 65 21.59 -6.78 -16.87
C ASP A 65 20.51 -6.95 -15.78
N ASP A 66 20.39 -8.13 -15.16
CA ASP A 66 19.45 -8.32 -14.05
C ASP A 66 20.04 -7.70 -12.76
N GLU A 67 19.68 -6.43 -12.47
CA GLU A 67 20.04 -5.74 -11.22
C GLU A 67 19.72 -6.56 -9.95
N ASP A 68 18.74 -7.46 -10.03
CA ASP A 68 18.30 -8.33 -8.95
C ASP A 68 19.26 -9.52 -8.71
N ALA A 69 20.06 -9.92 -9.70
CA ALA A 69 21.10 -10.96 -9.57
C ALA A 69 22.31 -10.49 -8.73
N GLN A 70 22.39 -9.20 -8.42
CA GLN A 70 23.47 -8.60 -7.63
C GLN A 70 23.21 -8.64 -6.11
N LEU A 71 22.02 -9.04 -5.69
CA LEU A 71 21.63 -9.11 -4.27
C LEU A 71 22.18 -10.39 -3.64
N THR A 72 23.25 -10.26 -2.86
CA THR A 72 23.93 -11.42 -2.25
C THR A 72 23.49 -11.72 -0.84
N THR A 73 23.03 -10.70 -0.09
CA THR A 73 22.73 -10.83 1.36
C THR A 73 21.28 -10.51 1.70
N GLY A 74 20.83 -10.98 2.86
CA GLY A 74 19.51 -10.67 3.41
C GLY A 74 19.28 -9.16 3.58
N PHE A 75 20.28 -8.43 4.06
CA PHE A 75 20.21 -6.98 4.24
C PHE A 75 19.99 -6.26 2.91
N GLN A 76 20.78 -6.57 1.88
CA GLN A 76 20.62 -5.97 0.55
C GLN A 76 19.26 -6.29 -0.06
N LEU A 77 18.79 -7.53 0.10
CA LEU A 77 17.49 -7.97 -0.36
C LEU A 77 16.37 -7.12 0.25
N VAL A 78 16.41 -6.90 1.57
CA VAL A 78 15.43 -6.07 2.27
C VAL A 78 15.55 -4.61 1.85
N MET A 79 16.76 -4.03 1.77
CA MET A 79 16.94 -2.64 1.30
C MET A 79 16.37 -2.42 -0.10
N ARG A 80 16.62 -3.36 -1.01
CA ARG A 80 16.05 -3.33 -2.36
C ARG A 80 14.53 -3.49 -2.34
N ALA A 81 13.98 -4.36 -1.49
CA ALA A 81 12.55 -4.49 -1.32
C ALA A 81 11.89 -3.19 -0.80
N CYS A 82 12.52 -2.53 0.19
CA CYS A 82 12.09 -1.23 0.69
C CYS A 82 12.11 -0.16 -0.41
N GLN A 83 13.15 -0.15 -1.25
CA GLN A 83 13.27 0.77 -2.39
C GLN A 83 12.11 0.58 -3.39
N ARG A 84 11.85 -0.66 -3.80
CA ARG A 84 10.74 -0.99 -4.72
C ARG A 84 9.38 -0.66 -4.10
N PHE A 85 9.23 -0.89 -2.80
CA PHE A 85 8.02 -0.51 -2.06
C PHE A 85 7.80 1.01 -2.11
N TYR A 86 8.83 1.83 -1.87
CA TYR A 86 8.73 3.29 -1.99
C TYR A 86 8.35 3.73 -3.41
N GLN A 87 8.97 3.14 -4.44
CA GLN A 87 8.61 3.42 -5.83
C GLN A 87 7.14 3.08 -6.12
N SER A 88 6.68 1.90 -5.69
CA SER A 88 5.29 1.46 -5.84
C SER A 88 4.31 2.41 -5.13
N LYS A 89 4.66 2.88 -3.93
CA LYS A 89 3.85 3.85 -3.18
C LYS A 89 3.71 5.19 -3.90
N ILE A 90 4.79 5.72 -4.47
CA ILE A 90 4.74 6.98 -5.23
C ILE A 90 3.81 6.85 -6.45
N ILE A 91 3.78 5.67 -7.09
CA ILE A 91 2.93 5.43 -8.26
C ILE A 91 1.45 5.22 -7.85
N SER A 92 1.20 4.48 -6.76
CA SER A 92 -0.13 3.99 -6.41
C SER A 92 -0.89 4.84 -5.39
N ASN A 93 -0.21 5.40 -4.38
CA ASN A 93 -0.79 6.20 -3.31
C ASN A 93 0.25 7.09 -2.63
N ASP A 94 0.45 8.29 -3.19
CA ASP A 94 1.42 9.30 -2.73
C ASP A 94 1.11 9.90 -1.35
N LYS A 95 -0.10 9.67 -0.81
CA LYS A 95 -0.53 10.19 0.49
C LYS A 95 -0.18 9.27 1.66
N ASP A 96 0.23 8.03 1.40
CA ASP A 96 0.60 7.10 2.46
C ASP A 96 1.94 7.49 3.10
N LEU A 97 2.06 7.22 4.40
CA LEU A 97 3.28 7.49 5.15
C LEU A 97 4.07 6.20 5.33
N SER A 98 5.38 6.27 5.14
CA SER A 98 6.28 5.14 5.35
C SER A 98 7.54 5.54 6.11
N GLY A 99 8.05 4.63 6.93
CA GLY A 99 9.28 4.82 7.70
C GLY A 99 10.09 3.53 7.77
N ILE A 100 11.37 3.65 8.11
CA ILE A 100 12.32 2.52 8.22
C ILE A 100 13.07 2.66 9.53
N ILE A 101 13.03 1.60 10.34
CA ILE A 101 13.77 1.46 11.59
C ILE A 101 14.66 0.24 11.47
N LEU A 102 15.93 0.40 11.83
CA LEU A 102 16.89 -0.69 11.98
C LEU A 102 17.06 -1.00 13.47
N TYR A 103 17.15 -2.28 13.82
CA TYR A 103 17.49 -2.71 15.18
C TYR A 103 18.60 -3.75 15.17
N GLY A 104 19.45 -3.76 16.21
CA GLY A 104 20.69 -4.53 16.23
C GLY A 104 21.87 -3.81 15.59
N THR A 105 21.82 -2.49 15.48
CA THR A 105 22.93 -1.65 14.99
C THR A 105 23.89 -1.30 16.14
N GLU A 106 25.15 -0.98 15.86
CA GLU A 106 26.06 -0.45 16.90
C GLU A 106 25.66 0.98 17.27
N ASN A 107 25.48 1.84 16.26
CA ASN A 107 25.02 3.21 16.44
C ASN A 107 23.53 3.24 16.75
N SER A 108 23.11 4.19 17.58
CA SER A 108 21.72 4.40 17.96
C SER A 108 21.29 5.80 17.56
N LEU A 109 20.14 5.91 16.90
CA LEU A 109 19.53 7.20 16.53
C LEU A 109 18.02 7.08 16.72
N ASN A 110 17.55 7.49 17.89
CA ASN A 110 16.14 7.55 18.23
C ASN A 110 15.90 8.58 19.34
N ALA A 111 14.66 9.05 19.49
CA ALA A 111 14.30 10.10 20.45
C ALA A 111 14.44 9.70 21.94
N PHE A 112 14.73 8.43 22.21
CA PHE A 112 14.61 7.84 23.55
C PHE A 112 15.90 7.26 24.08
N ASP A 113 16.99 7.45 23.33
CA ASP A 113 18.31 6.95 23.67
C ASP A 113 18.34 5.42 23.91
N PHE A 114 17.42 4.69 23.26
CA PHE A 114 17.45 3.23 23.28
C PHE A 114 18.63 2.73 22.47
N LYS A 115 19.35 1.76 23.03
CA LYS A 115 20.55 1.21 22.41
C LYS A 115 20.18 0.32 21.24
N HIS A 116 21.04 0.33 20.23
CA HIS A 116 20.96 -0.53 19.06
C HIS A 116 19.71 -0.34 18.21
N ILE A 117 19.11 0.85 18.24
CA ILE A 117 17.94 1.21 17.43
C ILE A 117 18.27 2.49 16.66
N TYR A 118 18.16 2.40 15.33
CA TYR A 118 18.44 3.49 14.40
C TYR A 118 17.24 3.76 13.51
N ILE A 119 16.68 4.98 13.59
CA ILE A 119 15.61 5.43 12.70
C ILE A 119 16.26 5.95 11.41
N LEU A 120 16.22 5.13 10.35
CA LEU A 120 16.75 5.52 9.03
C LEU A 120 15.83 6.54 8.37
N HIS A 121 14.52 6.25 8.34
CA HIS A 121 13.52 7.17 7.81
C HIS A 121 12.38 7.35 8.82
N GLU A 122 12.19 8.60 9.23
CA GLU A 122 10.99 9.03 9.96
C GLU A 122 9.72 8.78 9.14
N LEU A 123 8.59 8.65 9.84
CA LEU A 123 7.28 8.38 9.23
C LEU A 123 6.81 9.58 8.40
N ALA A 124 7.04 9.52 7.08
CA ALA A 124 6.69 10.58 6.14
C ALA A 124 6.39 10.00 4.75
N GLN A 125 6.01 10.85 3.79
CA GLN A 125 5.80 10.41 2.42
C GLN A 125 7.12 9.93 1.78
N PRO A 126 7.12 8.84 1.00
CA PRO A 126 8.27 8.44 0.21
C PRO A 126 8.73 9.56 -0.73
N SER A 127 10.04 9.73 -0.88
CA SER A 127 10.64 10.76 -1.74
C SER A 127 11.78 10.18 -2.58
N ALA A 128 12.16 10.89 -3.64
CA ALA A 128 13.28 10.49 -4.50
C ALA A 128 14.59 10.37 -3.70
N GLU A 129 14.85 11.30 -2.77
CA GLU A 129 16.05 11.28 -1.92
C GLU A 129 16.13 10.00 -1.07
N ARG A 130 15.00 9.60 -0.46
CA ARG A 130 14.91 8.36 0.31
C ARG A 130 15.13 7.11 -0.54
N ILE A 131 14.67 7.13 -1.80
CA ILE A 131 14.88 6.03 -2.74
C ILE A 131 16.37 5.90 -3.10
N ILE A 132 17.04 7.01 -3.37
CA ILE A 132 18.48 7.05 -3.69
C ILE A 132 19.32 6.55 -2.49
N GLN A 133 18.91 6.91 -1.27
CA GLN A 133 19.56 6.43 -0.06
C GLN A 133 19.46 4.89 0.08
N LEU A 134 18.28 4.31 -0.18
CA LEU A 134 18.08 2.86 -0.16
C LEU A 134 18.81 2.14 -1.29
N GLU A 135 18.87 2.76 -2.48
CA GLU A 135 19.63 2.25 -3.61
C GLU A 135 21.11 2.08 -3.24
N THR A 136 21.68 3.12 -2.61
CA THR A 136 23.05 3.12 -2.09
C THR A 136 23.28 2.01 -1.05
N LEU A 137 22.31 1.78 -0.16
CA LEU A 137 22.35 0.72 0.85
C LEU A 137 22.09 -0.70 0.32
N SER A 138 21.64 -0.84 -0.93
CA SER A 138 21.45 -2.14 -1.59
C SER A 138 22.58 -2.53 -2.53
N ASN A 139 23.42 -1.56 -2.92
CA ASN A 139 24.43 -1.73 -3.96
C ASN A 139 25.54 -2.72 -3.55
N LYS A 140 25.79 -3.73 -4.40
CA LYS A 140 26.72 -4.84 -4.15
C LYS A 140 28.12 -4.42 -3.69
N ASN A 141 28.67 -3.36 -4.26
CA ASN A 141 30.06 -2.98 -4.02
C ASN A 141 30.21 -2.03 -2.83
N THR A 142 29.15 -1.32 -2.46
CA THR A 142 29.24 -0.18 -1.51
C THR A 142 28.39 -0.37 -0.25
N TYR A 143 27.42 -1.29 -0.23
CA TYR A 143 26.48 -1.42 0.87
C TYR A 143 27.16 -1.63 2.22
N LYS A 144 28.20 -2.47 2.28
CA LYS A 144 28.89 -2.80 3.53
C LYS A 144 29.64 -1.60 4.11
N ILE A 145 30.38 -0.88 3.27
CA ILE A 145 31.09 0.35 3.67
C ILE A 145 30.09 1.40 4.17
N LYS A 146 28.99 1.59 3.43
CA LYS A 146 27.94 2.54 3.78
C LYS A 146 27.20 2.15 5.05
N TYR A 147 27.00 0.85 5.26
CA TYR A 147 26.43 0.31 6.47
C TYR A 147 27.34 0.63 7.67
N ASP A 148 28.62 0.29 7.60
CA ASP A 148 29.58 0.51 8.67
C ASP A 148 29.72 2.01 9.00
N GLU A 149 29.70 2.89 7.99
CA GLU A 149 29.74 4.35 8.16
C GLU A 149 28.53 4.91 8.93
N LEU A 150 27.32 4.40 8.66
CA LEU A 150 26.07 4.94 9.21
C LEU A 150 25.67 4.27 10.52
N PHE A 151 25.75 2.94 10.55
CA PHE A 151 25.15 2.10 11.59
C PHE A 151 26.19 1.41 12.47
N GLY A 152 27.47 1.45 12.09
CA GLY A 152 28.56 0.77 12.77
C GLY A 152 28.58 -0.74 12.52
N SER A 153 29.22 -1.48 13.41
CA SER A 153 29.39 -2.93 13.35
C SER A 153 28.08 -3.71 13.45
N THR A 154 28.06 -4.91 12.88
CA THR A 154 26.95 -5.89 12.98
C THR A 154 27.01 -6.74 14.26
N GLN A 155 28.01 -6.54 15.12
CA GLN A 155 28.25 -7.35 16.33
C GLN A 155 27.52 -6.85 17.58
N ALA A 156 26.51 -5.99 17.43
CA ALA A 156 25.75 -5.49 18.57
C ALA A 156 25.05 -6.66 19.30
N THR A 157 25.23 -6.72 20.63
CA THR A 157 24.57 -7.71 21.48
C THR A 157 23.66 -7.02 22.48
N GLY A 158 22.59 -7.69 22.90
CA GLY A 158 21.67 -7.15 23.91
C GLY A 158 20.66 -6.12 23.39
N TYR A 159 20.46 -6.03 22.07
CA TYR A 159 19.35 -5.25 21.50
C TYR A 159 18.00 -5.85 21.92
N SER A 160 16.97 -5.02 22.09
CA SER A 160 15.65 -5.44 22.59
C SER A 160 14.55 -5.23 21.56
N LEU A 161 13.83 -6.31 21.22
CA LEU A 161 12.69 -6.23 20.29
C LEU A 161 11.54 -5.42 20.89
N ASN A 162 11.37 -5.45 22.21
CA ASN A 162 10.38 -4.62 22.91
C ASN A 162 10.65 -3.12 22.69
N GLU A 163 11.90 -2.69 22.82
CA GLU A 163 12.32 -1.29 22.61
C GLU A 163 12.13 -0.86 21.15
N ALA A 164 12.46 -1.74 20.21
CA ALA A 164 12.24 -1.51 18.78
C ALA A 164 10.74 -1.35 18.45
N LEU A 165 9.89 -2.25 18.96
CA LEU A 165 8.44 -2.17 18.81
C LEU A 165 7.84 -0.92 19.48
N TRP A 166 8.39 -0.50 20.62
CA TRP A 166 7.97 0.73 21.27
C TRP A 166 8.35 1.97 20.46
N THR A 167 9.55 1.99 19.87
CA THR A 167 9.98 3.06 18.96
C THR A 167 9.00 3.19 17.79
N CYS A 168 8.60 2.07 17.19
CA CYS A 168 7.58 2.05 16.13
C CYS A 168 6.22 2.60 16.61
N SER A 169 5.77 2.20 17.81
CA SER A 169 4.52 2.72 18.41
C SER A 169 4.55 4.24 18.56
N ASN A 170 5.68 4.77 19.02
CA ASN A 170 5.86 6.20 19.20
C ASN A 170 5.84 6.96 17.86
N LEU A 171 6.48 6.44 16.82
CA LEU A 171 6.45 7.05 15.49
C LEU A 171 5.02 7.16 14.95
N PHE A 172 4.18 6.15 15.16
CA PHE A 172 2.76 6.26 14.81
C PHE A 172 1.99 7.26 15.65
N SER A 173 2.36 7.42 16.92
CA SER A 173 1.69 8.33 17.86
C SER A 173 2.05 9.80 17.56
N ASN A 174 3.28 10.06 17.12
CA ASN A 174 3.78 11.39 16.74
C ASN A 174 3.54 11.74 15.27
N SER A 175 2.80 10.91 14.53
CA SER A 175 2.44 11.19 13.14
C SER A 175 1.68 12.52 13.06
N PRO A 176 2.09 13.47 12.19
CA PRO A 176 1.38 14.74 12.01
C PRO A 176 0.00 14.56 11.37
N GLN A 177 -0.29 13.36 10.85
CA GLN A 177 -1.49 13.04 10.10
C GLN A 177 -2.22 11.86 10.73
N ARG A 178 -3.56 11.90 10.72
CA ARG A 178 -4.39 10.79 11.18
C ARG A 178 -4.30 9.63 10.20
N LEU A 179 -3.78 8.51 10.68
CA LEU A 179 -3.66 7.26 9.92
C LEU A 179 -4.85 6.35 10.20
N THR A 180 -5.44 5.80 9.16
CA THR A 180 -6.55 4.83 9.28
C THR A 180 -6.02 3.44 9.59
N ILE A 181 -4.93 3.06 8.93
CA ILE A 181 -4.29 1.75 9.07
C ILE A 181 -2.84 1.98 9.48
N LYS A 182 -2.39 1.27 10.50
CA LYS A 182 -1.01 1.31 11.00
C LYS A 182 -0.42 -0.09 10.93
N ARG A 183 0.72 -0.25 10.27
CA ARG A 183 1.36 -1.55 10.05
C ARG A 183 2.85 -1.52 10.30
N ILE A 184 3.35 -2.56 10.93
CA ILE A 184 4.79 -2.79 11.11
C ILE A 184 5.15 -4.06 10.35
N PHE A 185 6.04 -3.91 9.37
CA PHE A 185 6.63 -5.00 8.61
C PHE A 185 7.99 -5.34 9.22
N ILE A 186 8.10 -6.51 9.82
CA ILE A 186 9.30 -6.98 10.50
C ILE A 186 10.09 -7.87 9.53
N PHE A 187 11.30 -7.46 9.16
CA PHE A 187 12.21 -8.25 8.35
C PHE A 187 13.30 -8.82 9.25
N THR A 188 13.37 -10.15 9.34
CA THR A 188 14.24 -10.84 10.31
C THR A 188 14.61 -12.23 9.79
N CYS A 189 15.82 -12.68 10.13
CA CYS A 189 16.22 -14.07 9.92
C CYS A 189 16.15 -14.90 11.23
N ASN A 190 15.95 -14.27 12.38
CA ASN A 190 15.93 -14.95 13.67
C ASN A 190 14.51 -15.37 14.07
N ASP A 191 14.23 -16.68 14.05
CA ASP A 191 12.90 -17.22 14.40
C ASP A 191 12.60 -17.27 15.90
N GLN A 192 13.61 -17.08 16.75
CA GLN A 192 13.49 -17.07 18.21
C GLN A 192 14.35 -15.96 18.85
N PRO A 193 13.96 -14.68 18.67
CA PRO A 193 14.64 -13.58 19.32
C PRO A 193 14.57 -13.73 20.85
N HIS A 194 15.67 -13.38 21.53
CA HIS A 194 15.82 -13.48 23.00
C HIS A 194 15.77 -14.90 23.57
N ALA A 195 16.10 -15.95 22.81
CA ALA A 195 16.12 -17.34 23.30
C ALA A 195 16.92 -17.54 24.61
N SER A 196 17.98 -16.74 24.83
CA SER A 196 18.79 -16.76 26.04
C SER A 196 18.22 -15.96 27.22
N ASN A 197 17.23 -15.09 26.99
CA ASN A 197 16.66 -14.20 28.01
C ASN A 197 15.12 -14.18 27.95
N LEU A 198 14.52 -15.06 28.75
CA LEU A 198 13.07 -15.19 28.92
C LEU A 198 12.36 -13.89 29.33
N THR A 199 13.06 -12.97 30.00
CA THR A 199 12.46 -11.68 30.40
C THR A 199 12.24 -10.79 29.19
N LEU A 200 13.25 -10.67 28.32
CA LEU A 200 13.14 -9.88 27.08
C LEU A 200 12.14 -10.53 26.11
N GLU A 201 12.12 -11.86 26.04
CA GLU A 201 11.14 -12.61 25.24
C GLU A 201 9.69 -12.27 25.68
N ARG A 202 9.39 -12.37 26.97
CA ARG A 202 8.07 -12.04 27.52
C ARG A 202 7.68 -10.58 27.30
N GLN A 203 8.63 -9.67 27.49
CA GLN A 203 8.40 -8.25 27.25
C GLN A 203 8.08 -7.95 25.78
N ALA A 204 8.77 -8.60 24.84
CA ALA A 204 8.51 -8.44 23.41
C ALA A 204 7.12 -8.99 23.02
N LYS A 205 6.75 -10.17 23.53
CA LYS A 205 5.41 -10.76 23.32
C LYS A 205 4.30 -9.88 23.89
N GLN A 206 4.48 -9.38 25.12
CA GLN A 206 3.51 -8.45 25.73
C GLN A 206 3.38 -7.17 24.91
N ARG A 207 4.49 -6.59 24.46
CA ARG A 207 4.46 -5.37 23.64
C ARG A 207 3.73 -5.59 22.31
N ALA A 208 3.94 -6.74 21.68
CA ALA A 208 3.24 -7.10 20.44
C ALA A 208 1.72 -7.17 20.64
N LYS A 209 1.28 -7.73 21.79
CA LYS A 209 -0.13 -7.73 22.18
C LYS A 209 -0.67 -6.31 22.38
N ASP A 210 0.06 -5.46 23.12
CA ASP A 210 -0.33 -4.06 23.34
C ASP A 210 -0.48 -3.30 22.01
N LEU A 211 0.41 -3.56 21.04
CA LEU A 211 0.32 -2.97 19.69
C LEU A 211 -0.94 -3.40 18.94
N ASN A 212 -1.30 -4.69 19.03
CA ASN A 212 -2.51 -5.23 18.42
C ASN A 212 -3.76 -4.61 19.06
N ASP A 213 -3.79 -4.48 20.39
CA ASP A 213 -4.89 -3.84 21.13
C ASP A 213 -5.09 -2.36 20.74
N VAL A 214 -4.00 -1.67 20.38
CA VAL A 214 -4.02 -0.29 19.84
C VAL A 214 -4.40 -0.24 18.34
N GLY A 215 -4.54 -1.38 17.69
CA GLY A 215 -4.91 -1.50 16.27
C GLY A 215 -3.73 -1.37 15.29
N ILE A 216 -2.49 -1.55 15.77
CA ILE A 216 -1.29 -1.62 14.93
C ILE A 216 -1.07 -3.08 14.53
N GLN A 217 -1.09 -3.36 13.23
CA GLN A 217 -0.93 -4.74 12.73
C GLN A 217 0.56 -5.05 12.54
N LEU A 218 0.96 -6.23 13.01
CA LEU A 218 2.31 -6.75 12.84
C LEU A 218 2.30 -7.78 11.70
N GLU A 219 3.27 -7.69 10.81
CA GLU A 219 3.52 -8.71 9.78
C GLU A 219 5.02 -9.02 9.76
N VAL A 220 5.36 -10.30 9.73
CA VAL A 220 6.75 -10.77 9.74
C VAL A 220 7.08 -11.37 8.39
N PHE A 221 8.20 -10.94 7.84
CA PHE A 221 8.82 -11.43 6.63
C PHE A 221 10.13 -12.11 7.02
N PRO A 222 10.15 -13.45 7.10
CA PRO A 222 11.39 -14.19 7.28
C PRO A 222 12.39 -13.80 6.20
N ILE A 223 13.68 -13.91 6.47
CA ILE A 223 14.74 -13.79 5.47
C ILE A 223 15.65 -15.00 5.65
N LEU A 224 15.77 -15.82 4.61
CA LEU A 224 16.55 -17.06 4.69
C LEU A 224 17.97 -16.83 4.18
N THR A 225 18.94 -17.24 4.98
CA THR A 225 20.37 -17.09 4.73
C THR A 225 21.04 -18.45 4.72
N GLU A 226 22.33 -18.50 4.41
CA GLU A 226 23.08 -19.75 4.31
C GLU A 226 23.05 -20.57 5.61
N THR A 227 23.10 -19.90 6.77
CA THR A 227 22.98 -20.57 8.07
C THR A 227 21.53 -20.82 8.47
N ILE A 228 20.60 -19.98 8.00
CA ILE A 228 19.17 -20.05 8.35
C ILE A 228 18.35 -20.45 7.13
N ILE A 229 18.29 -21.76 6.91
CA ILE A 229 17.56 -22.37 5.78
C ILE A 229 16.06 -22.57 6.02
N ARG A 230 15.59 -22.38 7.27
CA ARG A 230 14.19 -22.53 7.67
C ARG A 230 13.86 -21.54 8.77
N PHE A 231 12.64 -21.02 8.75
CA PHE A 231 12.10 -20.13 9.76
C PHE A 231 10.86 -20.77 10.40
N ASP A 232 10.87 -20.95 11.72
CA ASP A 232 9.75 -21.54 12.45
C ASP A 232 8.96 -20.48 13.23
N PHE A 233 7.77 -20.14 12.72
CA PHE A 233 6.88 -19.18 13.39
C PHE A 233 6.43 -19.65 14.77
N LYS A 234 6.37 -20.95 15.04
CA LYS A 234 5.86 -21.52 16.28
C LYS A 234 6.71 -21.16 17.51
N LYS A 235 8.01 -20.95 17.33
CA LYS A 235 8.95 -20.70 18.44
C LYS A 235 8.66 -19.39 19.16
N PHE A 236 8.37 -18.33 18.42
CA PHE A 236 8.21 -16.99 18.98
C PHE A 236 7.11 -16.17 18.29
N PHE A 237 7.11 -16.15 16.95
CA PHE A 237 6.25 -15.25 16.19
C PHE A 237 4.77 -15.65 16.14
N GLN A 238 4.41 -16.89 16.51
CA GLN A 238 3.02 -17.32 16.71
C GLN A 238 2.30 -16.40 17.70
N ASP A 239 2.92 -16.18 18.87
CA ASP A 239 2.36 -15.34 19.94
C ASP A 239 2.37 -13.86 19.55
N VAL A 240 3.42 -13.41 18.86
CA VAL A 240 3.56 -12.00 18.42
C VAL A 240 2.50 -11.62 17.39
N LEU A 241 2.21 -12.52 16.46
CA LEU A 241 1.26 -12.31 15.37
C LEU A 241 -0.17 -12.75 15.72
N MET A 242 -0.37 -13.37 16.89
CA MET A 242 -1.66 -13.91 17.34
C MET A 242 -2.29 -14.86 16.29
N LEU A 243 -1.46 -15.74 15.73
CA LEU A 243 -1.88 -16.63 14.64
C LEU A 243 -2.71 -17.80 15.17
N SER A 244 -3.76 -18.16 14.43
CA SER A 244 -4.44 -19.45 14.61
C SER A 244 -3.57 -20.61 14.10
N ASP A 245 -3.88 -21.84 14.50
CA ASP A 245 -3.17 -23.03 14.01
C ASP A 245 -3.27 -23.14 12.47
N GLU A 246 -4.42 -22.79 11.89
CA GLU A 246 -4.61 -22.76 10.43
C GLU A 246 -3.72 -21.70 9.75
N ASP A 247 -3.61 -20.50 10.34
CA ASP A 247 -2.75 -19.43 9.80
C ASP A 247 -1.26 -19.79 9.89
N LEU A 248 -0.86 -20.50 10.94
CA LEU A 248 0.51 -21.00 11.09
C LEU A 248 0.86 -22.01 10.02
N ASP A 249 -0.03 -22.96 9.75
CA ASP A 249 0.17 -23.96 8.70
C ASP A 249 0.29 -23.29 7.33
N ILE A 250 -0.57 -22.30 7.04
CA ILE A 250 -0.48 -21.52 5.80
C ILE A 250 0.89 -20.84 5.69
N ARG A 251 1.36 -20.16 6.75
CA ARG A 251 2.66 -19.45 6.73
C ARG A 251 3.86 -20.37 6.66
N ASN A 252 3.83 -21.51 7.37
CA ASN A 252 4.91 -22.49 7.33
C ASN A 252 5.01 -23.19 5.97
N ASN A 253 3.91 -23.25 5.21
CA ASN A 253 3.88 -23.79 3.86
C ASN A 253 4.24 -22.74 2.78
N GLN A 254 4.47 -21.48 3.14
CA GLN A 254 4.94 -20.47 2.19
C GLN A 254 6.40 -20.74 1.78
N GLU A 255 6.70 -20.53 0.50
CA GLU A 255 8.06 -20.70 -0.01
C GLU A 255 9.02 -19.68 0.64
N PRO A 256 10.30 -20.08 0.83
CA PRO A 256 11.38 -19.21 1.26
C PRO A 256 11.43 -17.85 0.56
N THR A 257 11.54 -16.78 1.33
CA THR A 257 11.75 -15.38 0.91
C THR A 257 13.19 -15.08 0.47
N GLY A 258 13.81 -15.99 -0.29
CA GLY A 258 15.20 -15.83 -0.74
C GLY A 258 15.36 -15.00 -2.02
N ARG A 259 14.27 -14.68 -2.72
CA ARG A 259 14.29 -13.83 -3.93
C ARG A 259 13.49 -12.55 -3.75
N LEU A 260 13.93 -11.48 -4.43
CA LEU A 260 13.27 -10.17 -4.36
C LEU A 260 11.80 -10.24 -4.79
N ASN A 261 11.50 -10.90 -5.91
CA ASN A 261 10.14 -11.01 -6.43
C ASN A 261 9.20 -11.78 -5.48
N GLU A 262 9.70 -12.81 -4.80
CA GLU A 262 8.93 -13.58 -3.82
C GLU A 262 8.65 -12.73 -2.57
N LEU A 263 9.67 -12.04 -2.05
CA LEU A 263 9.52 -11.12 -0.93
C LEU A 263 8.55 -9.98 -1.25
N LEU A 264 8.65 -9.36 -2.43
CA LEU A 264 7.76 -8.29 -2.87
C LEU A 264 6.31 -8.77 -3.02
N LYS A 265 6.07 -9.96 -3.60
CA LYS A 265 4.73 -10.55 -3.68
C LYS A 265 4.10 -10.69 -2.28
N LEU A 266 4.87 -11.17 -1.32
CA LEU A 266 4.42 -11.30 0.07
C LEU A 266 4.14 -9.93 0.69
N VAL A 267 5.07 -8.98 0.57
CA VAL A 267 4.89 -7.61 1.07
C VAL A 267 3.62 -6.97 0.48
N TYR A 268 3.43 -7.01 -0.84
CA TYR A 268 2.25 -6.43 -1.49
C TYR A 268 0.94 -7.15 -1.12
N SER A 269 0.99 -8.47 -0.92
CA SER A 269 -0.19 -9.24 -0.47
C SER A 269 -0.66 -8.82 0.93
N LYS A 270 0.27 -8.39 1.78
CA LYS A 270 0.02 -7.94 3.16
C LYS A 270 -0.15 -6.42 3.27
N GLU A 271 0.28 -5.67 2.27
CA GLU A 271 0.12 -4.23 2.17
C GLU A 271 -1.28 -3.80 1.73
N HIS A 272 -1.99 -4.55 0.91
CA HIS A 272 -3.35 -4.14 0.53
C HIS A 272 -4.40 -4.72 1.49
N LYS A 273 -4.99 -3.87 2.34
CA LYS A 273 -6.25 -4.27 3.00
C LYS A 273 -7.34 -4.29 1.95
N LYS A 274 -8.16 -5.35 1.94
CA LYS A 274 -9.33 -5.46 1.07
C LYS A 274 -10.23 -4.24 1.28
N ARG A 275 -10.28 -3.35 0.29
CA ARG A 275 -11.19 -2.19 0.26
C ARG A 275 -12.32 -2.51 -0.70
N ALA A 276 -13.52 -2.69 -0.16
CA ALA A 276 -14.70 -2.84 -0.99
C ALA A 276 -14.90 -1.54 -1.79
N TYR A 277 -15.10 -1.66 -3.09
CA TYR A 277 -15.46 -0.54 -3.96
C TYR A 277 -16.86 -0.02 -3.59
N CYS A 278 -17.80 -0.95 -3.42
CA CYS A 278 -19.11 -0.68 -2.86
C CYS A 278 -19.62 -1.94 -2.15
N THR A 279 -20.59 -1.74 -1.26
CA THR A 279 -21.37 -2.81 -0.64
C THR A 279 -22.81 -2.59 -1.05
N VAL A 280 -23.39 -3.56 -1.74
CA VAL A 280 -24.73 -3.47 -2.34
C VAL A 280 -25.57 -4.68 -1.95
N PRO A 281 -26.91 -4.56 -1.89
CA PRO A 281 -27.78 -5.70 -1.71
C PRO A 281 -27.77 -6.60 -2.96
N PHE A 282 -27.77 -7.91 -2.74
CA PHE A 282 -27.98 -8.93 -3.74
C PHE A 282 -29.34 -9.59 -3.48
N SER A 283 -30.29 -9.36 -4.37
CA SER A 283 -31.66 -9.89 -4.30
C SER A 283 -31.80 -11.17 -5.11
N LEU A 284 -32.25 -12.24 -4.44
CA LEU A 284 -32.55 -13.53 -5.05
C LEU A 284 -34.01 -13.61 -5.53
N GLY A 285 -34.81 -12.57 -5.31
CA GLY A 285 -36.24 -12.53 -5.56
C GLY A 285 -37.06 -12.67 -4.28
N LYS A 286 -38.28 -13.18 -4.40
CA LYS A 286 -39.23 -13.35 -3.28
C LYS A 286 -39.39 -14.83 -2.93
N ALA A 287 -39.43 -15.14 -1.64
CA ALA A 287 -39.79 -16.47 -1.16
C ALA A 287 -41.27 -16.77 -1.42
N ALA A 288 -41.69 -18.03 -1.22
CA ALA A 288 -43.08 -18.47 -1.38
C ALA A 288 -44.07 -17.66 -0.51
N ASP A 289 -43.59 -17.18 0.65
CA ASP A 289 -44.38 -16.38 1.61
C ASP A 289 -44.35 -14.86 1.29
N GLY A 290 -43.75 -14.47 0.15
CA GLY A 290 -43.67 -13.07 -0.30
C GLY A 290 -42.54 -12.25 0.31
N THR A 291 -41.74 -12.82 1.22
CA THR A 291 -40.60 -12.14 1.83
C THR A 291 -39.44 -11.98 0.82
N PRO A 292 -38.85 -10.77 0.68
CA PRO A 292 -37.68 -10.58 -0.16
C PRO A 292 -36.47 -11.33 0.43
N LEU A 293 -35.80 -12.12 -0.40
CA LEU A 293 -34.61 -12.86 0.00
C LEU A 293 -33.37 -12.09 -0.48
N GLU A 294 -32.74 -11.37 0.44
CA GLU A 294 -31.62 -10.47 0.13
C GLU A 294 -30.46 -10.69 1.10
N PHE A 295 -29.24 -10.57 0.59
CA PHE A 295 -28.03 -10.53 1.40
C PHE A 295 -27.06 -9.47 0.88
N SER A 296 -26.20 -8.95 1.74
CA SER A 296 -25.26 -7.90 1.36
C SER A 296 -24.00 -8.49 0.74
N VAL A 297 -23.59 -7.96 -0.43
CA VAL A 297 -22.35 -8.34 -1.10
C VAL A 297 -21.42 -7.14 -1.22
N SER A 298 -20.13 -7.37 -1.01
CA SER A 298 -19.09 -6.37 -1.22
C SER A 298 -18.39 -6.61 -2.55
N VAL A 299 -18.43 -5.62 -3.43
CA VAL A 299 -17.76 -5.64 -4.72
C VAL A 299 -16.34 -5.13 -4.55
N TYR A 300 -15.36 -5.88 -5.05
CA TYR A 300 -13.96 -5.50 -5.02
C TYR A 300 -13.47 -5.26 -6.44
N ASN A 301 -12.75 -4.16 -6.63
CA ASN A 301 -12.07 -3.91 -7.90
C ASN A 301 -10.65 -4.47 -7.84
N MET A 302 -10.43 -5.64 -8.46
CA MET A 302 -9.14 -6.32 -8.46
C MET A 302 -8.15 -5.74 -9.49
N VAL A 303 -8.66 -5.11 -10.55
CA VAL A 303 -7.84 -4.56 -11.65
C VAL A 303 -8.32 -3.16 -11.96
N ARG A 304 -7.44 -2.17 -11.75
CA ARG A 304 -7.72 -0.77 -12.03
C ARG A 304 -6.72 -0.22 -13.04
N PRO A 305 -7.15 0.57 -14.05
CA PRO A 305 -6.22 1.30 -14.89
C PRO A 305 -5.41 2.28 -14.04
N CYS A 306 -4.09 2.34 -14.26
CA CYS A 306 -3.18 3.27 -13.61
C CYS A 306 -2.78 4.37 -14.61
N PRO A 307 -3.62 5.41 -14.82
CA PRO A 307 -3.29 6.50 -15.73
C PRO A 307 -2.17 7.36 -15.15
N LYS A 308 -1.49 8.12 -16.03
CA LYS A 308 -0.53 9.14 -15.60
C LYS A 308 -1.22 10.16 -14.69
N PRO A 309 -0.60 10.56 -13.55
CA PRO A 309 -1.16 11.59 -12.68
C PRO A 309 -1.46 12.89 -13.42
N THR A 310 -2.55 13.56 -13.02
CA THR A 310 -2.95 14.85 -13.58
C THR A 310 -1.96 15.95 -13.16
N LYS A 311 -1.83 16.97 -14.01
CA LYS A 311 -0.94 18.11 -13.73
C LYS A 311 -1.52 18.94 -12.58
N ILE A 312 -0.68 19.32 -11.62
CA ILE A 312 -1.05 20.21 -10.52
C ILE A 312 -0.64 21.64 -10.90
N LYS A 313 -1.54 22.61 -10.70
CA LYS A 313 -1.25 24.03 -10.98
C LYS A 313 -0.52 24.64 -9.80
N LEU A 314 0.65 25.22 -10.05
CA LEU A 314 1.50 25.85 -9.04
C LEU A 314 1.56 27.36 -9.24
N ASP A 315 1.73 28.11 -8.15
CA ASP A 315 2.09 29.52 -8.23
C ASP A 315 3.56 29.67 -8.65
N MET A 316 3.83 30.47 -9.67
CA MET A 316 5.17 30.62 -10.26
C MET A 316 6.21 31.15 -9.27
N LYS A 317 5.79 31.98 -8.30
CA LYS A 317 6.73 32.60 -7.35
C LYS A 317 7.04 31.68 -6.16
N THR A 318 6.03 30.97 -5.65
CA THR A 318 6.14 30.19 -4.42
C THR A 318 6.26 28.69 -4.66
N ASN A 319 5.97 28.20 -5.87
CA ASN A 319 5.83 26.79 -6.22
C ASN A 319 4.83 26.02 -5.34
N LEU A 320 3.90 26.73 -4.70
CA LEU A 320 2.83 26.13 -3.90
C LEU A 320 1.62 25.79 -4.77
N GLU A 321 0.90 24.74 -4.39
CA GLU A 321 -0.31 24.30 -5.09
C GLU A 321 -1.40 25.36 -5.05
N THR A 322 -2.04 25.60 -6.19
CA THR A 322 -3.13 26.56 -6.33
C THR A 322 -4.48 25.87 -6.28
N LYS A 323 -5.43 26.45 -5.55
CA LYS A 323 -6.81 25.98 -5.52
C LYS A 323 -7.56 26.55 -6.74
N ILE A 324 -8.12 25.68 -7.56
CA ILE A 324 -8.99 26.06 -8.67
C ILE A 324 -10.42 26.23 -8.14
N VAL A 325 -11.06 27.35 -8.45
CA VAL A 325 -12.46 27.63 -8.13
C VAL A 325 -13.16 28.04 -9.43
N THR A 326 -14.11 27.22 -9.88
CA THR A 326 -14.90 27.47 -11.09
C THR A 326 -16.25 28.07 -10.70
N LYS A 327 -16.67 29.13 -11.39
CA LYS A 327 -17.98 29.78 -11.22
C LYS A 327 -18.59 30.07 -12.57
N HIS A 328 -19.89 29.84 -12.70
CA HIS A 328 -20.66 30.20 -13.88
C HIS A 328 -21.27 31.59 -13.69
N TYR A 329 -21.26 32.40 -14.74
CA TYR A 329 -21.78 33.76 -14.72
C TYR A 329 -22.63 34.04 -15.96
N LEU A 330 -23.64 34.90 -15.80
CA LEU A 330 -24.40 35.40 -16.94
C LEU A 330 -23.52 36.38 -17.73
N PRO A 331 -23.37 36.22 -19.07
CA PRO A 331 -22.50 37.09 -19.86
C PRO A 331 -22.88 38.57 -19.83
N GLU A 332 -24.17 38.89 -19.68
CA GLU A 332 -24.67 40.27 -19.76
C GLU A 332 -24.56 41.03 -18.44
N THR A 333 -24.88 40.39 -17.31
CA THR A 333 -24.94 41.04 -15.99
C THR A 333 -23.75 40.72 -15.10
N ALA A 334 -22.91 39.74 -15.49
CA ALA A 334 -21.85 39.16 -14.66
C ALA A 334 -22.36 38.59 -13.31
N GLU A 335 -23.65 38.33 -13.20
CA GLU A 335 -24.25 37.69 -12.03
C GLU A 335 -23.85 36.21 -11.98
N ILE A 336 -23.55 35.70 -10.78
CA ILE A 336 -23.17 34.30 -10.58
C ILE A 336 -24.42 33.44 -10.70
N LEU A 337 -24.36 32.44 -11.57
CA LEU A 337 -25.46 31.50 -11.78
C LEU A 337 -25.43 30.39 -10.74
N MET A 338 -26.56 30.15 -10.10
CA MET A 338 -26.77 28.98 -9.26
C MET A 338 -27.16 27.78 -10.12
N PRO A 339 -26.97 26.53 -9.63
CA PRO A 339 -27.40 25.34 -10.37
C PRO A 339 -28.90 25.33 -10.73
N SER A 340 -29.74 26.04 -9.96
CA SER A 340 -31.16 26.23 -10.25
C SER A 340 -31.45 27.11 -11.46
N ASP A 341 -30.51 27.97 -11.84
CA ASP A 341 -30.66 28.94 -12.92
C ASP A 341 -30.20 28.36 -14.27
N ILE A 342 -29.67 27.13 -14.26
CA ILE A 342 -29.10 26.43 -15.40
C ILE A 342 -30.05 25.31 -15.84
N GLN A 343 -30.45 25.35 -17.11
CA GLN A 343 -31.21 24.29 -17.77
C GLN A 343 -30.40 23.65 -18.89
N TYR A 344 -30.68 22.37 -19.14
CA TYR A 344 -30.05 21.61 -20.22
C TYR A 344 -30.93 21.66 -21.47
N GLY A 345 -30.33 21.81 -22.65
CA GLY A 345 -31.07 21.88 -23.91
C GLY A 345 -30.61 20.83 -24.91
N LEU A 346 -31.56 20.18 -25.57
CA LEU A 346 -31.31 19.31 -26.72
C LEU A 346 -32.10 19.81 -27.92
N ASP A 347 -31.41 20.08 -29.02
CA ASP A 347 -32.04 20.53 -30.27
C ASP A 347 -32.33 19.31 -31.17
N VAL A 348 -33.62 19.06 -31.45
CA VAL A 348 -34.08 17.97 -32.31
C VAL A 348 -35.05 18.53 -33.36
N SER A 349 -34.75 18.36 -34.65
CA SER A 349 -35.62 18.78 -35.77
C SER A 349 -36.11 20.23 -35.66
N ASN A 350 -35.20 21.17 -35.42
CA ASN A 350 -35.47 22.61 -35.21
C ASN A 350 -36.38 22.92 -34.02
N ARG A 351 -36.51 22.02 -33.04
CA ARG A 351 -37.16 22.27 -31.76
C ARG A 351 -36.15 22.10 -30.64
N ARG A 352 -36.06 23.11 -29.76
CA ARG A 352 -35.26 23.05 -28.55
C ARG A 352 -36.09 22.47 -27.42
N ILE A 353 -35.66 21.33 -26.91
CA ILE A 353 -36.26 20.68 -25.75
C ILE A 353 -35.39 21.04 -24.55
N LEU A 354 -35.99 21.65 -23.54
CA LEU A 354 -35.33 22.02 -22.30
C LEU A 354 -35.61 20.96 -21.24
N PHE A 355 -34.60 20.68 -20.43
CA PHE A 355 -34.64 19.73 -19.32
C PHE A 355 -34.07 20.37 -18.07
N ASP A 356 -34.73 20.11 -16.95
CA ASP A 356 -34.18 20.42 -15.64
C ASP A 356 -33.15 19.35 -15.22
N SER A 357 -32.26 19.69 -14.28
CA SER A 357 -31.25 18.74 -13.79
C SER A 357 -31.88 17.48 -13.19
N ASP A 358 -33.04 17.60 -12.55
CA ASP A 358 -33.74 16.47 -11.94
C ASP A 358 -34.39 15.55 -12.98
N GLU A 359 -34.85 16.11 -14.10
CA GLU A 359 -35.39 15.34 -15.21
C GLU A 359 -34.31 14.48 -15.86
N ILE A 360 -33.11 15.03 -16.08
CA ILE A 360 -31.97 14.26 -16.59
C ILE A 360 -31.60 13.10 -15.65
N LYS A 361 -31.62 13.35 -14.33
CA LYS A 361 -31.36 12.32 -13.32
C LYS A 361 -32.46 11.24 -13.33
N ALA A 362 -33.72 11.64 -13.46
CA ALA A 362 -34.86 10.73 -13.52
C ALA A 362 -34.84 9.85 -14.78
N ILE A 363 -34.51 10.40 -15.95
CA ILE A 363 -34.41 9.65 -17.21
C ILE A 363 -33.36 8.54 -17.13
N LYS A 364 -32.28 8.73 -16.34
CA LYS A 364 -31.22 7.73 -16.14
C LYS A 364 -31.53 6.70 -15.05
N LYS A 365 -32.62 6.86 -14.28
CA LYS A 365 -32.94 5.98 -13.14
C LYS A 365 -33.82 4.81 -13.58
N PHE A 366 -33.24 3.61 -13.63
CA PHE A 366 -33.96 2.37 -13.99
C PHE A 366 -34.37 1.52 -12.77
N GLY A 367 -33.70 1.67 -11.64
CA GLY A 367 -33.94 0.90 -10.42
C GLY A 367 -33.06 1.37 -9.28
N ASP A 368 -33.16 0.69 -8.13
CA ASP A 368 -32.29 0.97 -7.00
C ASP A 368 -30.93 0.25 -7.16
N PRO A 369 -29.82 0.81 -6.64
CA PRO A 369 -28.50 0.20 -6.75
C PRO A 369 -28.45 -1.17 -6.08
N GLY A 370 -28.14 -2.22 -6.85
CA GLY A 370 -28.07 -3.59 -6.34
C GLY A 370 -27.80 -4.61 -7.44
N PHE A 371 -27.72 -5.88 -7.04
CA PHE A 371 -27.75 -7.00 -7.95
C PHE A 371 -29.08 -7.74 -7.82
N GLU A 372 -29.75 -8.01 -8.94
CA GLU A 372 -30.95 -8.83 -9.00
C GLU A 372 -30.65 -10.11 -9.77
N LEU A 373 -30.91 -11.27 -9.16
CA LEU A 373 -30.70 -12.56 -9.81
C LEU A 373 -31.77 -12.81 -10.88
N LEU A 374 -31.36 -12.79 -12.15
CA LEU A 374 -32.24 -13.16 -13.27
C LEU A 374 -32.30 -14.68 -13.51
N GLY A 375 -31.21 -15.40 -13.20
CA GLY A 375 -31.09 -16.83 -13.42
C GLY A 375 -29.62 -17.28 -13.56
N PHE A 376 -29.43 -18.57 -13.85
CA PHE A 376 -28.11 -19.17 -14.01
C PHE A 376 -27.88 -19.55 -15.47
N LYS A 377 -26.80 -19.04 -16.07
CA LYS A 377 -26.37 -19.39 -17.42
C LYS A 377 -25.13 -20.27 -17.34
N SER A 378 -25.11 -21.39 -18.07
CA SER A 378 -23.92 -22.24 -18.17
C SER A 378 -22.76 -21.47 -18.81
N LEU A 379 -21.55 -21.70 -18.32
CA LEU A 379 -20.31 -21.13 -18.85
C LEU A 379 -19.86 -21.78 -20.17
N SER A 380 -20.39 -22.97 -20.47
CA SER A 380 -20.08 -23.81 -21.63
C SER A 380 -20.63 -23.25 -22.93
#